data_AF-K9S5M0-F1
#
_entry.id   AF-K9S5M0-F1
#
_cell.length_a   1.000
_cell.length_b   1.000
_cell.length_c   1.000
_cell.angle_alpha   90.00
_cell.angle_beta   90.00
_cell.angle_gamma   90.00
#
_symmetry.space_group_name_H-M   'P 1'
#
loop_
_entity.id
_entity.type
_entity.pdbx_description
1 polymer ?
#
loop_
_entity_poly.entity_id
_entity_poly.type
_entity_poly.pdbx_seq_one_letter_code
_entity_poly.pdbx_strand_id
1 'polypeptide(L)'
;MANKFKVKLKVTGFELEIEGSREDVPLMAQAVGQQMSGLLLPASGIAEGEIIEDKTLPQVTLESQSKPQRKQVNRRRSTTSAKSASSRKNSVVAIDWKHDSMKWGIPQQDWTTANKSIWLLYVVSKEAGVSELTGREISTTFNKHFRQSGQLKTGYINRDLGKAKGSNGKVALVSEDATKNPSAWFLTQEGEKRAQELISKALEQS
;
A
#
# COMPACT_ATOMS: atom_id res chain seq x y z
N MET A 1 13.11 10.41 51.94
CA MET A 1 13.75 11.13 50.83
C MET A 1 13.00 10.78 49.56
N ALA A 2 12.33 11.74 48.92
CA ALA A 2 11.48 11.50 47.75
C ALA A 2 12.30 11.62 46.46
N ASN A 3 12.46 10.50 45.75
CA ASN A 3 13.05 10.49 44.40
C ASN A 3 12.09 11.16 43.42
N LYS A 4 12.41 12.39 43.00
CA LYS A 4 11.71 13.09 41.93
C LYS A 4 12.42 12.78 40.61
N PHE A 5 11.74 12.09 39.70
CA PHE A 5 12.19 11.94 38.32
C PHE A 5 11.32 12.78 37.38
N LYS A 6 11.94 13.33 36.34
CA LYS A 6 11.31 14.19 35.33
C LYS A 6 11.56 13.56 33.97
N VAL A 7 10.51 13.10 33.31
CA VAL A 7 10.58 12.57 31.93
C VAL A 7 10.13 13.69 30.98
N LYS A 8 10.96 13.98 29.97
CA LYS A 8 10.65 14.97 28.93
C LYS A 8 10.66 14.27 27.57
N LEU A 9 9.47 13.92 27.09
CA LEU A 9 9.28 13.36 25.76
C LEU A 9 9.17 14.52 24.76
N LYS A 10 10.13 14.63 23.84
CA LYS A 10 10.08 15.60 22.74
C LYS A 10 9.83 14.83 21.44
N VAL A 11 8.57 14.70 21.06
CA VAL A 11 8.18 14.15 19.75
C VAL A 11 8.34 15.28 18.74
N THR A 12 9.44 15.25 17.99
CA THR A 12 9.76 16.28 17.00
C THR A 12 9.05 15.92 15.69
N GLY A 13 8.18 16.82 15.18
CA GLY A 13 7.59 16.69 13.84
C GLY A 13 6.22 16.03 13.74
N PHE A 14 5.39 16.07 14.80
CA PHE A 14 3.98 15.69 14.68
C PHE A 14 3.10 16.94 14.70
N GLU A 15 2.71 17.41 13.52
CA GLU A 15 1.69 18.44 13.34
C GLU A 15 0.42 17.77 12.86
N LEU A 16 -0.66 17.92 13.64
CA LEU A 16 -1.98 17.37 13.34
C LEU A 16 -2.94 18.55 13.21
N GLU A 17 -3.18 18.98 11.97
CA GLU A 17 -4.25 19.92 11.65
C GLU A 17 -5.55 19.14 11.47
N ILE A 18 -6.56 19.47 12.29
CA ILE A 18 -7.91 18.94 12.20
C ILE A 18 -8.82 20.13 11.89
N GLU A 19 -9.27 20.24 10.65
CA GLU A 19 -10.40 21.12 10.30
C GLU A 19 -11.70 20.35 10.48
N GLY A 20 -12.58 20.87 11.34
CA GLY A 20 -13.90 20.32 11.60
C GLY A 20 -14.80 21.36 12.23
N SER A 21 -16.11 21.16 12.13
CA SER A 21 -17.10 22.03 12.77
C SER A 21 -17.01 21.90 14.29
N ARG A 22 -17.34 22.97 15.03
CA ARG A 22 -17.24 23.05 16.51
C ARG A 22 -17.96 21.91 17.26
N GLU A 23 -18.91 21.27 16.58
CA GLU A 23 -19.75 20.17 17.10
C GLU A 23 -19.04 18.81 17.10
N ASP A 24 -18.04 18.59 16.22
CA ASP A 24 -17.38 17.28 16.03
C ASP A 24 -16.08 17.11 16.84
N VAL A 25 -15.56 18.22 17.37
CA VAL A 25 -14.31 18.26 18.15
C VAL A 25 -14.28 17.29 19.34
N PRO A 26 -15.36 17.15 20.15
CA PRO A 26 -15.33 16.25 21.31
C PRO A 26 -15.26 14.76 20.91
N LEU A 27 -15.93 14.39 19.81
CA LEU A 27 -15.94 13.00 19.30
C LEU A 27 -14.60 12.61 18.71
N MET A 28 -13.94 13.52 17.97
CA MET A 28 -12.62 13.26 17.39
C MET A 28 -11.53 13.20 18.46
N ALA A 29 -11.57 14.07 19.47
CA ALA A 29 -10.61 14.05 20.58
C ALA A 29 -10.66 12.72 21.37
N GLN A 30 -11.86 12.15 21.58
CA GLN A 30 -12.00 10.84 22.21
C GLN A 30 -11.41 9.71 21.37
N ALA A 31 -11.63 9.72 20.05
CA ALA A 31 -11.10 8.69 19.15
C ALA A 31 -9.56 8.71 19.07
N VAL A 32 -8.96 9.91 18.99
CA VAL A 32 -7.49 10.07 19.00
C VAL A 32 -6.90 9.66 20.36
N GLY A 33 -7.56 10.03 21.47
CA GLY A 33 -7.14 9.64 22.82
C GLY A 33 -7.13 8.12 23.02
N GLN A 34 -8.14 7.40 22.52
CA GLN A 34 -8.19 5.93 22.59
C GLN A 34 -7.10 5.25 21.74
N GLN A 35 -6.71 5.84 20.61
CA GLN A 35 -5.65 5.29 19.78
C GLN A 35 -4.25 5.56 20.35
N MET A 36 -4.04 6.69 21.03
CA MET A 36 -2.78 6.98 21.71
C MET A 36 -2.61 6.22 23.03
N SER A 37 -3.69 5.88 23.75
CA SER A 37 -3.58 5.10 24.99
C SER A 37 -3.05 3.68 24.73
N GLY A 38 -3.34 3.10 23.56
CA GLY A 38 -2.81 1.80 23.14
C GLY A 38 -1.30 1.81 22.81
N LEU A 39 -0.73 2.98 22.52
CA LEU A 39 0.71 3.15 22.23
C LEU A 39 1.54 3.52 23.47
N LEU A 40 0.89 3.89 24.57
CA LEU A 40 1.50 4.28 25.84
C LEU A 40 1.27 3.23 26.94
N LEU A 41 1.31 1.95 26.59
CA LEU A 41 1.50 0.92 27.62
C LEU A 41 2.93 1.06 28.18
N PRO A 42 3.10 1.36 29.48
CA PRO A 42 4.42 1.46 30.08
C PRO A 42 5.13 0.11 29.96
N ALA A 43 6.38 0.14 29.48
CA ALA A 43 7.27 -1.00 29.34
C ALA A 43 7.76 -1.57 30.69
N SER A 44 6.94 -1.53 31.74
CA SER A 44 7.21 -2.17 33.03
C SER A 44 6.75 -3.63 33.09
N GLY A 45 6.22 -4.19 31.99
CA GLY A 45 5.67 -5.55 31.95
C GLY A 45 6.52 -6.63 31.25
N ILE A 46 7.74 -6.31 30.75
CA ILE A 46 8.60 -7.30 30.04
C ILE A 46 9.73 -7.80 30.96
N ALA A 47 9.43 -7.98 32.23
CA ALA A 47 10.36 -8.55 33.20
C ALA A 47 9.65 -9.51 34.17
N GLU A 48 8.73 -10.33 33.68
CA GLU A 48 8.40 -11.63 34.26
C GLU A 48 7.45 -12.34 33.31
N GLY A 49 7.80 -13.56 32.92
CA GLY A 49 6.98 -14.37 32.04
C GLY A 49 5.70 -14.78 32.76
N GLU A 50 4.59 -14.14 32.40
CA GLU A 50 3.26 -14.63 32.75
C GLU A 50 2.32 -14.45 31.55
N ILE A 51 1.83 -15.59 31.04
CA ILE A 51 0.83 -15.66 29.99
C ILE A 51 -0.50 -15.31 30.66
N ILE A 52 -1.02 -14.10 30.41
CA ILE A 52 -2.35 -13.74 30.88
C ILE A 52 -3.38 -14.25 29.87
N GLU A 53 -4.07 -15.28 30.33
CA GLU A 53 -5.21 -15.95 29.76
C GLU A 53 -6.44 -15.02 29.61
N ASP A 54 -7.15 -15.26 28.51
CA ASP A 54 -8.52 -14.93 28.14
C ASP A 54 -9.40 -14.21 29.19
N LYS A 55 -9.84 -12.99 28.87
CA LYS A 55 -11.01 -12.35 29.51
C LYS A 55 -11.97 -11.80 28.46
N THR A 56 -12.92 -12.66 28.12
CA THR A 56 -14.34 -12.40 27.84
C THR A 56 -14.80 -10.94 27.93
N LEU A 57 -15.16 -10.38 26.78
CA LEU A 57 -15.94 -9.13 26.67
C LEU A 57 -17.42 -9.42 26.94
N PRO A 58 -18.16 -8.59 27.71
CA PRO A 58 -19.60 -8.75 27.86
C PRO A 58 -20.32 -8.26 26.60
N GLN A 59 -21.08 -9.16 25.98
CA GLN A 59 -21.91 -8.87 24.80
C GLN A 59 -23.27 -8.31 25.26
N VAL A 60 -23.58 -7.09 24.85
CA VAL A 60 -24.89 -6.45 25.09
C VAL A 60 -25.90 -7.03 24.11
N THR A 61 -26.91 -7.74 24.62
CA THR A 61 -28.04 -8.27 23.86
C THR A 61 -29.08 -7.17 23.65
N LEU A 62 -29.26 -6.73 22.40
CA LEU A 62 -30.41 -5.92 21.97
C LEU A 62 -31.36 -6.83 21.18
N GLU A 63 -32.52 -7.13 21.76
CA GLU A 63 -33.62 -7.83 21.08
C GLU A 63 -34.11 -7.00 19.87
N SER A 64 -33.96 -7.56 18.67
CA SER A 64 -34.59 -7.01 17.45
C SER A 64 -35.78 -7.86 17.06
N GLN A 65 -36.94 -7.20 17.00
CA GLN A 65 -38.22 -7.71 16.54
C GLN A 65 -38.14 -8.31 15.12
N SER A 66 -38.81 -9.43 14.94
CA SER A 66 -38.82 -10.28 13.76
C SER A 66 -39.68 -9.71 12.61
N LYS A 67 -39.09 -9.66 11.40
CA LYS A 67 -39.81 -9.61 10.12
C LYS A 67 -39.28 -10.72 9.21
N PRO A 68 -40.13 -11.37 8.39
CA PRO A 68 -39.79 -12.61 7.71
C PRO A 68 -38.79 -12.40 6.57
N GLN A 69 -37.61 -13.02 6.68
CA GLN A 69 -36.57 -13.02 5.64
C GLN A 69 -36.85 -14.08 4.56
N ARG A 70 -36.76 -13.61 3.31
CA ARG A 70 -36.80 -14.39 2.07
C ARG A 70 -35.58 -15.31 1.99
N LYS A 71 -35.77 -16.61 1.69
CA LYS A 71 -34.70 -17.62 1.54
C LYS A 71 -33.62 -17.16 0.55
N GLN A 72 -32.46 -16.72 1.03
CA GLN A 72 -31.22 -16.71 0.24
C GLN A 72 -30.44 -18.00 0.50
N VAL A 73 -30.11 -18.70 -0.58
CA VAL A 73 -29.27 -19.90 -0.58
C VAL A 73 -27.85 -19.49 -0.17
N ASN A 74 -27.51 -19.74 1.09
CA ASN A 74 -26.21 -19.42 1.65
C ASN A 74 -25.20 -20.51 1.25
N ARG A 75 -24.44 -20.28 0.18
CA ARG A 75 -23.37 -21.17 -0.28
C ARG A 75 -22.20 -21.07 0.71
N ARG A 76 -22.24 -21.85 1.79
CA ARG A 76 -21.17 -22.00 2.78
C ARG A 76 -19.88 -22.41 2.09
N ARG A 77 -18.93 -21.47 1.94
CA ARG A 77 -17.55 -21.79 1.60
C ARG A 77 -16.86 -22.19 2.90
N SER A 78 -16.67 -23.50 3.07
CA SER A 78 -15.87 -24.09 4.15
C SER A 78 -14.50 -23.40 4.20
N THR A 79 -14.24 -22.65 5.25
CA THR A 79 -12.89 -22.19 5.59
C THR A 79 -12.24 -23.31 6.40
N THR A 80 -11.73 -24.32 5.71
CA THR A 80 -10.70 -25.17 6.27
C THR A 80 -9.46 -24.29 6.45
N SER A 81 -9.17 -23.96 7.71
CA SER A 81 -7.92 -23.33 8.15
C SER A 81 -6.77 -24.30 7.90
N ALA A 82 -6.33 -24.38 6.65
CA ALA A 82 -5.04 -24.96 6.34
C ALA A 82 -3.99 -24.04 6.98
N LYS A 83 -3.39 -24.53 8.07
CA LYS A 83 -2.12 -24.05 8.60
C LYS A 83 -1.20 -23.83 7.41
N SER A 84 -0.95 -22.57 7.08
CA SER A 84 -0.06 -22.20 5.97
C SER A 84 1.32 -22.69 6.34
N ALA A 85 1.68 -23.83 5.78
CA ALA A 85 3.06 -24.25 5.64
C ALA A 85 3.82 -23.05 5.05
N SER A 86 4.89 -22.68 5.74
CA SER A 86 5.90 -21.74 5.30
C SER A 86 6.52 -22.24 3.99
N SER A 87 5.78 -22.09 2.90
CA SER A 87 6.33 -21.97 1.55
C SER A 87 7.30 -20.82 1.63
N ARG A 88 8.58 -21.08 1.34
CA ARG A 88 9.58 -20.04 1.08
C ARG A 88 9.01 -19.18 -0.03
N LYS A 89 8.34 -18.09 0.37
CA LYS A 89 7.88 -17.04 -0.52
C LYS A 89 9.13 -16.66 -1.28
N ASN A 90 9.15 -16.83 -2.61
CA ASN A 90 10.05 -16.09 -3.48
C ASN A 90 9.91 -14.62 -3.07
N SER A 91 10.83 -14.16 -2.22
CA SER A 91 10.85 -12.82 -1.68
C SER A 91 11.34 -11.98 -2.83
N VAL A 92 10.40 -11.37 -3.54
CA VAL A 92 10.73 -10.44 -4.60
C VAL A 92 11.43 -9.25 -3.95
N VAL A 93 12.70 -9.07 -4.30
CA VAL A 93 13.53 -7.98 -3.81
C VAL A 93 13.19 -6.73 -4.61
N ALA A 94 12.93 -5.62 -3.92
CA ALA A 94 12.75 -4.33 -4.58
C ALA A 94 14.07 -3.88 -5.21
N ILE A 95 14.02 -3.25 -6.37
CA ILE A 95 15.22 -2.68 -6.98
C ILE A 95 15.64 -1.48 -6.14
N ASP A 96 16.87 -1.56 -5.64
CA ASP A 96 17.51 -0.47 -4.93
C ASP A 96 18.23 0.44 -5.90
N TRP A 97 17.75 1.68 -5.96
CA TRP A 97 18.32 2.73 -6.79
C TRP A 97 18.07 4.09 -6.11
N LYS A 98 18.74 5.11 -6.61
CA LYS A 98 18.53 6.48 -6.13
C LYS A 98 17.71 7.23 -7.17
N HIS A 99 16.49 7.59 -6.80
CA HIS A 99 15.62 8.40 -7.67
C HIS A 99 16.14 9.84 -7.77
N ASP A 100 16.26 10.35 -8.99
CA ASP A 100 16.53 11.75 -9.27
C ASP A 100 15.23 12.46 -9.68
N SER A 101 14.64 13.21 -8.76
CA SER A 101 13.39 13.94 -8.99
C SER A 101 13.53 15.08 -9.98
N MET A 102 14.71 15.69 -10.11
CA MET A 102 14.92 16.79 -11.05
C MET A 102 14.99 16.30 -12.50
N LYS A 103 15.45 15.07 -12.70
CA LYS A 103 15.55 14.46 -14.03
C LYS A 103 14.26 13.76 -14.47
N TRP A 104 13.57 13.11 -13.53
CA TRP A 104 12.48 12.18 -13.86
C TRP A 104 11.10 12.61 -13.32
N GLY A 105 11.05 13.67 -12.51
CA GLY A 105 9.85 14.10 -11.80
C GLY A 105 9.46 13.16 -10.67
N ILE A 106 8.35 13.47 -9.99
CA ILE A 106 7.74 12.62 -8.96
C ILE A 106 6.40 12.11 -9.50
N PRO A 107 6.08 10.81 -9.38
CA PRO A 107 4.80 10.29 -9.84
C PRO A 107 3.67 10.90 -9.01
N GLN A 108 2.60 11.34 -9.70
CA GLN A 108 1.47 11.99 -9.05
C GLN A 108 0.45 10.98 -8.51
N GLN A 109 -0.32 11.38 -7.50
CA GLN A 109 -1.30 10.49 -6.85
C GLN A 109 -2.45 10.11 -7.78
N ASP A 110 -2.91 11.05 -8.60
CA ASP A 110 -4.02 10.94 -9.56
C ASP A 110 -3.68 10.05 -10.77
N TRP A 111 -2.40 9.72 -10.99
CA TRP A 111 -1.99 8.84 -12.06
C TRP A 111 -2.59 7.44 -11.91
N THR A 112 -3.00 6.88 -13.04
CA THR A 112 -3.49 5.50 -13.11
C THR A 112 -2.37 4.50 -12.78
N THR A 113 -2.74 3.30 -12.33
CA THR A 113 -1.81 2.18 -12.10
C THR A 113 -0.94 1.91 -13.33
N ALA A 114 -1.52 1.98 -14.53
CA ALA A 114 -0.81 1.78 -15.79
C ALA A 114 0.24 2.88 -16.02
N ASN A 115 -0.11 4.15 -15.84
CA ASN A 115 0.82 5.27 -16.01
C ASN A 115 1.98 5.20 -15.01
N LYS A 116 1.69 4.91 -13.74
CA LYS A 116 2.72 4.72 -12.70
C LYS A 116 3.68 3.57 -13.05
N SER A 117 3.13 2.47 -13.57
CA SER A 117 3.93 1.31 -13.97
C SER A 117 4.77 1.58 -15.22
N ILE A 118 4.22 2.27 -16.23
CA ILE A 118 4.92 2.69 -17.45
C ILE A 118 6.07 3.65 -17.10
N TRP A 119 5.79 4.66 -16.28
CA TRP A 119 6.80 5.59 -15.81
C TRP A 119 7.92 4.85 -15.06
N LEU A 120 7.56 3.95 -14.13
CA LEU A 120 8.57 3.21 -13.37
C LEU A 120 9.43 2.31 -14.27
N LEU A 121 8.83 1.56 -15.20
CA LEU A 121 9.56 0.74 -16.17
C LEU A 121 10.57 1.57 -16.96
N TYR A 122 10.20 2.79 -17.36
CA TYR A 122 11.07 3.67 -18.13
C TYR A 122 12.25 4.16 -17.31
N VAL A 123 11.97 4.69 -16.12
CA VAL A 123 13.03 5.23 -15.26
C VAL A 123 13.97 4.08 -14.86
N VAL A 124 13.46 2.90 -14.47
CA VAL A 124 14.25 1.71 -14.06
C VAL A 124 15.15 1.23 -15.19
N SER A 125 14.63 1.21 -16.42
CA SER A 125 15.42 0.88 -17.60
C SER A 125 16.60 1.84 -17.80
N LYS A 126 16.43 3.15 -17.52
CA LYS A 126 17.47 4.17 -17.73
C LYS A 126 18.49 4.27 -16.59
N GLU A 127 18.07 4.19 -15.34
CA GLU A 127 18.97 4.37 -14.18
C GLU A 127 19.58 3.05 -13.69
N ALA A 128 18.79 1.99 -13.62
CA ALA A 128 19.25 0.69 -13.13
C ALA A 128 19.69 -0.26 -14.26
N GLY A 129 19.42 0.09 -15.53
CA GLY A 129 19.73 -0.77 -16.69
C GLY A 129 18.83 -2.01 -16.78
N VAL A 130 17.74 -2.07 -16.02
CA VAL A 130 16.81 -3.22 -16.00
C VAL A 130 15.61 -2.89 -16.88
N SER A 131 15.55 -3.49 -18.07
CA SER A 131 14.51 -3.22 -19.07
C SER A 131 13.19 -3.94 -18.82
N GLU A 132 13.20 -4.96 -17.98
CA GLU A 132 12.10 -5.90 -17.80
C GLU A 132 11.83 -6.15 -16.32
N LEU A 133 10.57 -5.97 -15.92
CA LEU A 133 10.15 -6.19 -14.53
C LEU A 133 8.87 -7.02 -14.49
N THR A 134 8.81 -7.95 -13.56
CA THR A 134 7.59 -8.65 -13.22
C THR A 134 6.62 -7.71 -12.51
N GLY A 135 5.31 -7.96 -12.62
CA GLY A 135 4.31 -7.12 -11.96
C GLY A 135 4.52 -7.00 -10.43
N ARG A 136 5.14 -8.01 -9.81
CA ARG A 136 5.47 -8.01 -8.38
C ARG A 136 6.67 -7.12 -8.06
N GLU A 137 7.71 -7.15 -8.89
CA GLU A 137 8.87 -6.26 -8.79
C GLU A 137 8.44 -4.80 -8.97
N ILE A 138 7.57 -4.51 -9.95
CA ILE A 138 7.00 -3.18 -10.16
C ILE A 138 6.31 -2.68 -8.89
N SER A 139 5.40 -3.48 -8.31
CA SER A 139 4.70 -3.07 -7.08
C SER A 139 5.64 -2.88 -5.89
N THR A 140 6.60 -3.79 -5.70
CA THR A 140 7.50 -3.72 -4.53
C THR A 140 8.46 -2.54 -4.66
N THR A 141 9.02 -2.32 -5.85
CA THR A 141 9.93 -1.22 -6.15
C THR A 141 9.20 0.13 -6.05
N PHE A 142 8.04 0.27 -6.69
CA PHE A 142 7.26 1.51 -6.60
C PHE A 142 6.89 1.85 -5.16
N ASN A 143 6.38 0.89 -4.41
CA ASN A 143 5.91 1.12 -3.04
C ASN A 143 7.05 1.39 -2.06
N LYS A 144 8.29 0.97 -2.39
CA LYS A 144 9.48 1.30 -1.60
C LYS A 144 9.86 2.77 -1.74
N HIS A 145 9.79 3.32 -2.96
CA HIS A 145 10.29 4.66 -3.28
C HIS A 145 9.22 5.75 -3.27
N PHE A 146 7.96 5.42 -3.62
CA PHE A 146 6.89 6.39 -3.90
C PHE A 146 5.58 6.05 -3.20
N ARG A 147 5.64 5.60 -1.94
CA ARG A 147 4.44 5.21 -1.17
C ARG A 147 3.43 6.36 -1.04
N GLN A 148 3.92 7.59 -0.93
CA GLN A 148 3.14 8.82 -0.84
C GLN A 148 2.27 9.07 -2.08
N SER A 149 2.72 8.62 -3.26
CA SER A 149 2.02 8.79 -4.53
C SER A 149 0.91 7.74 -4.75
N GLY A 150 0.55 6.97 -3.72
CA GLY A 150 -0.49 5.95 -3.78
C GLY A 150 0.05 4.56 -4.12
N GLN A 151 -0.19 3.62 -3.21
CA GLN A 151 0.34 2.26 -3.27
C GLN A 151 -0.17 1.46 -4.47
N LEU A 152 0.74 0.80 -5.20
CA LEU A 152 0.39 -0.12 -6.28
C LEU A 152 0.14 -1.53 -5.74
N LYS A 153 -0.92 -2.17 -6.24
CA LYS A 153 -1.25 -3.58 -5.98
C LYS A 153 -0.92 -4.42 -7.21
N THR A 154 -0.18 -5.52 -7.03
CA THR A 154 0.26 -6.41 -8.11
C THR A 154 -0.88 -6.87 -9.02
N GLY A 155 -2.04 -7.21 -8.45
CA GLY A 155 -3.21 -7.66 -9.22
C GLY A 155 -3.78 -6.59 -10.16
N TYR A 156 -3.69 -5.31 -9.80
CA TYR A 156 -4.11 -4.21 -10.67
C TYR A 156 -3.07 -3.90 -11.74
N ILE A 157 -1.78 -4.06 -11.43
CA ILE A 157 -0.70 -3.87 -12.42
C ILE A 157 -0.89 -4.82 -13.60
N ASN A 158 -0.97 -6.14 -13.37
CA ASN A 158 -1.11 -7.10 -14.46
C ASN A 158 -2.38 -6.88 -15.29
N ARG A 159 -3.50 -6.53 -14.64
CA ARG A 159 -4.77 -6.23 -15.32
C ARG A 159 -4.66 -4.97 -16.17
N ASP A 160 -4.10 -3.89 -15.63
CA ASP A 160 -4.09 -2.59 -16.28
C ASP A 160 -2.98 -2.50 -17.35
N LEU A 161 -1.83 -3.15 -17.14
CA LEU A 161 -0.81 -3.37 -18.17
C LEU A 161 -1.29 -4.30 -19.27
N GLY A 162 -2.07 -5.34 -18.95
CA GLY A 162 -2.72 -6.19 -19.95
C GLY A 162 -3.66 -5.41 -20.88
N LYS A 163 -4.36 -4.39 -20.37
CA LYS A 163 -5.15 -3.46 -21.20
C LYS A 163 -4.26 -2.54 -22.04
N ALA A 164 -3.12 -2.10 -21.50
CA ALA A 164 -2.16 -1.24 -22.17
C ALA A 164 -1.31 -1.97 -23.23
N LYS A 165 -1.28 -3.31 -23.22
CA LYS A 165 -0.63 -4.18 -24.21
C LYS A 165 -1.24 -4.09 -25.62
N GLY A 166 -2.30 -3.29 -25.80
CA GLY A 166 -2.97 -3.12 -27.07
C GLY A 166 -3.92 -4.29 -27.32
N SER A 167 -5.20 -4.05 -27.13
CA SER A 167 -6.27 -4.90 -27.65
C SER A 167 -7.22 -3.99 -28.43
N ASN A 168 -7.67 -4.44 -29.60
CA ASN A 168 -8.56 -3.71 -30.51
C ASN A 168 -7.92 -2.49 -31.22
N GLY A 169 -6.82 -2.70 -31.96
CA GLY A 169 -6.27 -1.70 -32.89
C GLY A 169 -5.63 -0.45 -32.26
N LYS A 170 -5.56 -0.38 -30.92
CA LYS A 170 -4.78 0.62 -30.20
C LYS A 170 -3.33 0.17 -30.10
N VAL A 171 -2.42 1.13 -30.20
CA VAL A 171 -1.01 0.79 -30.14
C VAL A 171 -0.62 0.34 -28.74
N ALA A 172 0.19 -0.72 -28.69
CA ALA A 172 0.67 -1.31 -27.46
C ALA A 172 1.71 -0.41 -26.80
N LEU A 173 1.41 0.10 -25.60
CA LEU A 173 2.35 0.89 -24.79
C LEU A 173 3.36 -0.01 -24.05
N VAL A 174 2.95 -1.23 -23.75
CA VAL A 174 3.78 -2.22 -23.06
C VAL A 174 3.66 -3.54 -23.79
N SER A 175 4.67 -4.38 -23.63
CA SER A 175 4.63 -5.77 -24.04
C SER A 175 5.00 -6.66 -22.87
N GLU A 176 4.72 -7.95 -23.03
CA GLU A 176 4.91 -8.95 -22.00
C GLU A 176 5.76 -10.07 -22.57
N ASP A 177 6.84 -10.38 -21.88
CA ASP A 177 7.63 -11.58 -22.10
C ASP A 177 6.99 -12.74 -21.32
N ALA A 178 6.19 -13.53 -22.03
CA ALA A 178 5.52 -14.71 -21.50
C ALA A 178 6.45 -15.92 -21.37
N THR A 179 7.72 -15.84 -21.78
CA THR A 179 8.70 -16.93 -21.60
C THR A 179 9.18 -17.04 -20.15
N LYS A 180 9.02 -15.97 -19.37
CA LYS A 180 9.39 -15.90 -17.94
C LYS A 180 8.22 -16.26 -17.03
N ASN A 181 8.52 -16.88 -15.89
CA ASN A 181 7.52 -17.20 -14.87
C ASN A 181 7.91 -16.58 -13.51
N PRO A 182 7.21 -15.53 -13.04
CA PRO A 182 6.07 -14.86 -13.65
C PRO A 182 6.46 -14.01 -14.88
N SER A 183 5.48 -13.69 -15.75
CA SER A 183 5.73 -12.88 -16.95
C SER A 183 6.38 -11.53 -16.60
N ALA A 184 7.35 -11.13 -17.41
CA ALA A 184 7.99 -9.83 -17.29
C ALA A 184 7.35 -8.83 -18.24
N TRP A 185 7.23 -7.58 -17.81
CA TRP A 185 6.71 -6.47 -18.59
C TRP A 185 7.84 -5.58 -19.05
N PHE A 186 7.78 -5.13 -20.30
CA PHE A 186 8.71 -4.16 -20.87
C PHE A 186 7.97 -3.10 -21.69
N LEU A 187 8.64 -1.97 -21.92
CA LEU A 187 8.11 -0.87 -22.72
C LEU A 187 8.34 -1.11 -24.21
N THR A 188 7.35 -0.73 -25.02
CA THR A 188 7.53 -0.56 -26.46
C THR A 188 8.01 0.87 -26.75
N GLN A 189 8.40 1.14 -28.00
CA GLN A 189 8.78 2.50 -28.41
C GLN A 189 7.69 3.55 -28.13
N GLU A 190 6.42 3.17 -28.23
CA GLU A 190 5.31 4.07 -27.89
C GLU A 190 5.11 4.24 -26.39
N GLY A 191 5.36 3.18 -25.62
CA GLY A 191 5.45 3.26 -24.16
C GLY A 191 6.51 4.24 -23.70
N GLU A 192 7.67 4.25 -24.35
CA GLU A 192 8.74 5.21 -24.04
C GLU A 192 8.32 6.65 -24.30
N LYS A 193 7.67 6.93 -25.44
CA LYS A 193 7.12 8.28 -25.72
C LYS A 193 6.11 8.69 -24.65
N ARG A 194 5.22 7.77 -24.27
CA ARG A 194 4.23 8.03 -23.23
C ARG A 194 4.87 8.27 -21.87
N ALA A 195 5.94 7.54 -21.53
CA ALA A 195 6.68 7.76 -20.30
C ALA A 195 7.36 9.13 -20.28
N GLN A 196 7.94 9.56 -21.42
CA GLN A 196 8.51 10.91 -21.57
C GLN A 196 7.46 12.00 -21.37
N GLU A 197 6.26 11.85 -21.95
CA GLU A 197 5.15 12.79 -21.71
C GLU A 197 4.77 12.87 -20.22
N LEU A 198 4.76 11.74 -19.51
CA LEU A 198 4.47 11.70 -18.08
C LEU A 198 5.56 12.39 -17.27
N ILE A 199 6.83 12.23 -17.65
CA ILE A 199 7.97 12.90 -17.01
C ILE A 199 7.88 14.41 -17.20
N SER A 200 7.66 14.88 -18.43
CA SER A 200 7.53 16.32 -18.69
C SER A 200 6.41 16.95 -17.85
N LYS A 201 5.25 16.28 -17.78
CA LYS A 201 4.13 16.73 -16.93
C LYS A 201 4.47 16.72 -15.44
N ALA A 202 5.23 15.72 -14.97
CA ALA A 202 5.63 15.65 -13.58
C ALA A 202 6.62 16.75 -13.21
N LEU A 203 7.52 17.11 -14.12
CA LEU A 203 8.52 18.18 -13.93
C LEU A 203 7.90 19.58 -13.96
N GLU A 204 6.84 19.80 -14.75
CA GLU A 204 6.09 21.06 -14.76
C GLU A 204 5.35 21.34 -13.45
N GLN A 205 5.05 20.29 -12.68
CA GLN A 205 4.28 20.38 -11.43
C GLN A 205 5.16 20.32 -10.16
N SER A 206 6.47 20.07 -10.31
CA SER A 206 7.44 19.93 -9.21
C SER A 206 8.26 21.19 -9.01
#